data_AF-A0A536YJN0-F1
#
_entry.id   AF-A0A536YJN0-F1
#
_cell.length_a   1.000
_cell.length_b   1.000
_cell.length_c   1.000
_cell.angle_alpha   90.00
_cell.angle_beta   90.00
_cell.angle_gamma   90.00
#
_symmetry.space_group_name_H-M   'P 1'
#
loop_
_entity.id
_entity.type
_entity.pdbx_description
1 polymer ?
#
loop_
_entity_poly.entity_id
_entity_poly.type
_entity_poly.pdbx_seq_one_letter_code
_entity_poly.pdbx_strand_id
1 'polypeptide(L)'
;MHLDFGIIANSLPYLWKGFQYTVQLTVTAALGGLFFGTLLALARLSPIKWLSTFAGGYVDLMRSIPLVLVIFWFFFLMPEILQWATRAERPVQIGAERTAIITFIMFEAAYFCEIMRAGIQSIPKGQVNS
;
A
#
# COMPACT_ATOMS: atom_id res chain seq x y z
N MET A 1 17.99 38.15 6.10
CA MET A 1 16.86 37.24 6.34
C MET A 1 16.82 36.97 7.84
N HIS A 2 15.78 37.41 8.55
CA HIS A 2 15.61 37.11 9.98
C HIS A 2 14.62 35.96 10.12
N LEU A 3 14.94 34.96 10.94
CA LEU A 3 14.02 33.85 11.22
C LEU A 3 12.91 34.34 12.16
N ASP A 4 11.66 34.34 11.68
CA ASP A 4 10.48 34.67 12.47
C ASP A 4 9.76 33.40 12.92
N PHE A 5 9.93 33.06 14.20
CA PHE A 5 9.34 31.88 14.81
C PHE A 5 7.83 32.03 15.11
N GLY A 6 7.27 33.24 15.02
CA GLY A 6 5.82 33.47 15.17
C GLY A 6 4.99 32.78 14.08
N ILE A 7 5.60 32.57 12.90
CA ILE A 7 4.99 31.84 11.77
C ILE A 7 4.65 30.39 12.16
N ILE A 8 5.48 29.75 13.01
CA ILE A 8 5.26 28.36 13.45
C ILE A 8 4.01 28.28 14.32
N ALA A 9 3.87 29.19 15.29
CA ALA A 9 2.71 29.23 16.17
C ALA A 9 1.40 29.45 15.38
N ASN A 10 1.43 30.36 14.40
CA ASN A 10 0.29 30.62 13.52
C ASN A 10 -0.05 29.44 12.60
N SER A 11 0.94 28.62 12.24
CA SER A 11 0.76 27.44 11.39
C SER A 11 0.35 26.18 12.16
N LEU A 12 0.42 26.21 13.50
CA LEU A 12 0.18 25.04 14.35
C LEU A 12 -1.17 24.34 14.09
N PRO A 13 -2.31 25.05 13.88
CA PRO A 13 -3.57 24.39 13.55
C PRO A 13 -3.54 23.63 12.22
N TYR A 14 -2.81 24.13 11.22
CA TYR A 14 -2.65 23.46 9.93
C TYR A 14 -1.73 22.25 10.04
N LEU A 15 -0.60 22.40 10.74
CA LEU A 15 0.32 21.29 11.01
C LEU A 15 -0.35 20.16 11.80
N TRP A 16 -1.21 20.51 12.75
CA TRP A 16 -1.98 19.54 13.52
C TRP A 16 -2.92 18.72 12.64
N LYS A 17 -3.63 19.36 11.71
CA LYS A 17 -4.46 18.65 10.72
C LYS A 17 -3.63 17.71 9.84
N GLY A 18 -2.46 18.18 9.38
CA GLY A 18 -1.52 17.36 8.61
C GLY A 18 -1.06 16.13 9.40
N PHE A 19 -0.68 16.31 10.67
CA PHE A 19 -0.29 15.23 11.57
C PHE A 19 -1.42 14.20 11.75
N GLN A 20 -2.65 14.66 12.02
CA GLN A 20 -3.81 13.77 12.14
C GLN A 20 -4.02 12.95 10.86
N TYR A 21 -3.92 13.58 9.69
CA TYR A 21 -4.03 12.89 8.41
C TYR A 21 -2.92 11.85 8.22
N THR A 22 -1.67 12.18 8.55
CA THR A 22 -0.55 11.22 8.49
C THR A 22 -0.82 10.01 9.37
N VAL A 23 -1.21 10.21 10.63
CA VAL A 23 -1.52 9.11 11.55
C VAL A 23 -2.65 8.24 11.01
N GLN A 24 -3.74 8.86 10.54
CA GLN A 24 -4.88 8.15 9.96
C GLN A 24 -4.46 7.32 8.74
N LEU A 25 -3.71 7.91 7.81
CA LEU A 25 -3.22 7.23 6.62
C LEU A 25 -2.31 6.06 7.00
N THR A 26 -1.35 6.26 7.90
CA THR A 26 -0.43 5.21 8.35
C THR A 26 -1.16 4.04 8.99
N VAL A 27 -2.11 4.30 9.91
CA VAL A 27 -2.87 3.23 10.56
C VAL A 27 -3.73 2.46 9.54
N THR A 28 -4.39 3.19 8.64
CA THR A 28 -5.25 2.58 7.62
C THR A 28 -4.43 1.73 6.64
N ALA A 29 -3.29 2.26 6.19
CA ALA A 29 -2.35 1.57 5.30
C ALA A 29 -1.77 0.32 5.97
N ALA A 30 -1.33 0.42 7.23
CA ALA A 30 -0.77 -0.69 7.98
C ALA A 30 -1.78 -1.82 8.18
N LEU A 31 -3.02 -1.51 8.56
CA LEU A 31 -4.06 -2.52 8.75
C LEU A 31 -4.46 -3.19 7.44
N GLY A 32 -4.67 -2.39 6.38
CA GLY A 32 -5.00 -2.93 5.06
C GLY A 32 -3.85 -3.74 4.46
N GLY A 33 -2.63 -3.22 4.54
CA GLY A 33 -1.40 -3.86 4.09
C GLY A 33 -1.13 -5.15 4.83
N LEU A 34 -1.32 -5.20 6.15
CA LEU A 34 -1.21 -6.42 6.93
C LEU A 34 -2.24 -7.47 6.50
N PHE A 35 -3.50 -7.07 6.33
CA PHE A 35 -4.57 -7.96 5.90
C PHE A 35 -4.29 -8.54 4.51
N PHE A 36 -4.08 -7.70 3.50
CA PHE A 36 -3.82 -8.16 2.13
C PHE A 36 -2.45 -8.83 1.99
N GLY A 37 -1.44 -8.36 2.70
CA GLY A 37 -0.11 -8.97 2.73
C GLY A 37 -0.14 -10.38 3.32
N THR A 38 -0.95 -10.62 4.34
CA THR A 38 -1.16 -11.97 4.89
C THR A 38 -1.81 -12.88 3.85
N LEU A 39 -2.87 -12.42 3.17
CA LEU A 39 -3.50 -13.18 2.09
C LEU A 39 -2.52 -13.50 0.95
N LEU A 40 -1.70 -12.53 0.56
CA LEU A 40 -0.65 -12.71 -0.45
C LEU A 40 0.42 -13.71 0.02
N ALA A 41 0.82 -13.69 1.29
CA ALA A 41 1.78 -14.65 1.83
C ALA A 41 1.24 -16.08 1.77
N LEU A 42 -0.04 -16.28 2.14
CA LEU A 42 -0.72 -17.56 2.04
C LEU A 42 -0.81 -18.03 0.57
N ALA A 43 -1.16 -17.13 -0.34
CA ALA A 43 -1.16 -17.40 -1.79
C ALA A 43 0.24 -17.78 -2.30
N ARG A 44 1.29 -17.08 -1.88
CA ARG A 44 2.68 -17.32 -2.27
C ARG A 44 3.21 -18.66 -1.74
N LEU A 45 2.77 -19.09 -0.56
CA LEU A 45 3.11 -20.39 0.05
C LEU A 45 2.23 -21.55 -0.43
N SER A 46 1.19 -21.27 -1.23
CA SER A 46 0.27 -22.29 -1.72
C SER A 46 0.97 -23.32 -2.63
N PRO A 47 0.61 -24.61 -2.56
CA PRO A 47 1.08 -25.61 -3.52
C PRO A 47 0.55 -25.37 -4.95
N ILE A 48 -0.48 -24.52 -5.09
CA ILE A 48 -1.07 -24.17 -6.38
C ILE A 48 -0.14 -23.21 -7.13
N LYS A 49 0.61 -23.75 -8.11
CA LYS A 49 1.67 -23.02 -8.83
C LYS A 49 1.20 -21.68 -9.41
N TRP A 50 0.01 -21.63 -10.04
CA TRP A 50 -0.46 -20.38 -10.66
C TRP A 50 -0.70 -19.28 -9.62
N LEU A 51 -1.22 -19.64 -8.45
CA LEU A 51 -1.49 -18.71 -7.36
C LEU A 51 -0.19 -18.19 -6.74
N SER A 52 0.76 -19.11 -6.50
CA SER A 52 2.08 -18.77 -5.96
C SER A 52 2.86 -17.86 -6.92
N THR A 53 2.86 -18.16 -8.22
CA THR A 53 3.54 -17.35 -9.24
C THR A 53 2.90 -15.97 -9.38
N PHE A 54 1.57 -15.87 -9.38
CA PHE A 54 0.90 -14.57 -9.48
C PHE A 54 1.16 -13.69 -8.25
N ALA A 55 1.04 -14.26 -7.04
CA ALA A 55 1.36 -13.55 -5.80
C ALA A 55 2.83 -13.11 -5.78
N GLY A 56 3.75 -13.98 -6.21
CA GLY A 56 5.16 -13.66 -6.34
C GLY A 56 5.40 -12.51 -7.32
N GLY A 57 4.81 -12.56 -8.52
CA GLY A 57 4.93 -11.51 -9.52
C GLY A 57 4.42 -10.15 -9.03
N TYR A 58 3.27 -10.11 -8.34
CA TYR A 58 2.77 -8.89 -7.72
C TYR A 58 3.76 -8.30 -6.70
N VAL A 59 4.24 -9.13 -5.78
CA VAL A 59 5.15 -8.70 -4.70
C VAL A 59 6.48 -8.22 -5.28
N ASP A 60 7.05 -8.97 -6.21
CA ASP A 60 8.34 -8.65 -6.81
C ASP A 60 8.25 -7.35 -7.63
N LEU A 61 7.14 -7.12 -8.35
CA LEU A 61 6.86 -5.88 -9.06
C LEU A 61 6.74 -4.68 -8.09
N MET A 62 5.87 -4.80 -7.08
CA MET A 62 5.61 -3.70 -6.13
C MET A 62 6.86 -3.31 -5.35
N ARG A 63 7.73 -4.27 -5.02
CA ARG A 63 9.00 -4.00 -4.32
C ARG A 63 10.10 -3.46 -5.22
N SER A 64 9.97 -3.62 -6.54
CA SER A 64 10.94 -3.13 -7.52
C SER A 64 10.68 -1.68 -7.97
N ILE A 65 9.50 -1.14 -7.68
CA ILE A 65 9.05 0.18 -8.15
C ILE A 65 8.98 1.16 -6.98
N PRO A 66 9.43 2.43 -7.14
CA PRO A 66 9.26 3.43 -6.10
C PRO A 66 7.77 3.72 -5.82
N LEU A 67 7.37 3.80 -4.54
CA LEU A 67 5.99 4.12 -4.14
C LEU A 67 5.47 5.42 -4.80
N VAL A 68 6.32 6.43 -4.95
CA VAL A 68 5.96 7.69 -5.62
C VAL A 68 5.47 7.45 -7.06
N LEU A 69 6.08 6.50 -7.78
CA LEU A 69 5.68 6.16 -9.14
C LEU A 69 4.34 5.41 -9.16
N VAL A 70 4.10 4.55 -8.16
CA VAL A 70 2.80 3.88 -7.98
C VAL A 70 1.70 4.90 -7.70
N ILE A 71 1.94 5.87 -6.82
CA ILE A 71 1.02 6.99 -6.56
C ILE A 71 0.76 7.78 -7.84
N PHE A 72 1.82 8.13 -8.59
CA PHE A 72 1.70 8.89 -9.83
C PHE A 72 0.83 8.16 -10.86
N TRP A 73 1.12 6.89 -11.16
CA TRP A 73 0.32 6.13 -12.10
C TRP A 73 -1.11 5.92 -11.61
N PHE A 74 -1.30 5.65 -10.32
CA PHE A 74 -2.65 5.49 -9.79
C PHE A 74 -3.44 6.80 -9.79
N PHE A 75 -2.79 7.95 -9.58
CA PHE A 75 -3.47 9.24 -9.62
C PHE A 75 -3.87 9.64 -11.04
N PHE A 76 -2.97 9.44 -12.02
CA PHE A 76 -3.16 9.94 -13.38
C PHE A 76 -3.70 8.90 -14.38
N LEU A 77 -3.29 7.64 -14.30
CA LEU A 77 -3.65 6.61 -15.27
C LEU A 77 -4.87 5.79 -14.84
N MET A 78 -5.09 5.56 -13.54
CA MET A 78 -6.26 4.78 -13.13
C MET A 78 -7.61 5.40 -13.49
N PRO A 79 -7.82 6.73 -13.40
CA PRO A 79 -9.07 7.33 -13.87
C PRO A 79 -9.41 7.00 -15.32
N GLU A 80 -8.40 6.98 -16.20
CA GLU A 80 -8.52 6.63 -17.62
C GLU A 80 -8.81 5.13 -17.81
N ILE A 81 -8.11 4.27 -17.09
CA ILE A 81 -8.34 2.81 -17.13
C ILE A 81 -9.74 2.48 -16.64
N LEU A 82 -10.20 3.12 -15.55
CA LEU A 82 -11.55 2.96 -15.03
C LEU A 82 -12.61 3.48 -16.00
N GLN A 83 -12.35 4.59 -16.68
CA GLN A 83 -13.24 5.08 -17.73
C GLN A 83 -13.39 4.05 -18.85
N TRP A 84 -12.27 3.54 -19.36
CA TRP A 84 -12.27 2.51 -20.40
C TRP A 84 -12.99 1.24 -19.93
N ALA A 85 -12.71 0.76 -18.73
CA ALA A 85 -13.30 -0.46 -18.18
C ALA A 85 -14.81 -0.34 -17.92
N THR A 86 -15.26 0.82 -17.43
CA THR A 86 -16.67 1.09 -17.11
C THR A 86 -17.47 1.69 -18.25
N ARG A 87 -16.81 2.06 -19.36
CA ARG A 87 -17.36 2.84 -20.48
C ARG A 87 -17.99 4.16 -20.02
N ALA A 88 -17.41 4.79 -19.01
CA ALA A 88 -17.87 6.09 -18.52
C ALA A 88 -17.59 7.19 -19.57
N GLU A 89 -18.45 8.21 -19.61
CA GLU A 89 -18.28 9.35 -20.51
C GLU A 89 -17.03 10.18 -20.19
N ARG A 90 -16.55 10.13 -18.94
CA ARG A 90 -15.41 10.89 -18.45
C ARG A 90 -14.54 10.07 -17.48
N PRO A 91 -13.26 10.45 -17.27
CA PRO A 91 -12.37 9.81 -16.31
C PRO A 91 -12.98 9.70 -14.90
N VAL A 92 -12.91 8.50 -14.31
CA VAL A 92 -13.47 8.24 -12.98
C VAL A 92 -12.52 8.82 -11.92
N GLN A 93 -12.91 9.98 -11.37
CA GLN A 93 -12.10 10.68 -10.38
C GLN A 93 -12.05 9.92 -9.05
N ILE A 94 -10.86 9.42 -8.69
CA ILE A 94 -10.63 8.69 -7.44
C ILE A 94 -10.39 9.66 -6.27
N GLY A 95 -9.70 10.78 -6.53
CA GLY A 95 -9.35 11.79 -5.54
C GLY A 95 -8.06 11.45 -4.77
N ALA A 96 -7.31 12.49 -4.39
CA ALA A 96 -5.96 12.36 -3.82
C ALA A 96 -5.91 11.51 -2.54
N GLU A 97 -6.88 11.67 -1.64
CA GLU A 97 -6.96 10.90 -0.40
C GLU A 97 -7.12 9.40 -0.65
N ARG A 98 -8.06 9.02 -1.53
CA ARG A 98 -8.30 7.60 -1.86
C ARG A 98 -7.13 7.01 -2.63
N THR A 99 -6.52 7.77 -3.55
CA THR A 99 -5.28 7.37 -4.22
C THR A 99 -4.19 7.05 -3.19
N ALA A 100 -3.95 7.93 -2.21
CA ALA A 100 -2.96 7.71 -1.17
C ALA A 100 -3.28 6.43 -0.38
N ILE A 101 -4.51 6.29 0.14
CA ILE A 101 -4.91 5.11 0.91
C ILE A 101 -4.71 3.82 0.11
N ILE A 102 -5.22 3.74 -1.13
CA ILE A 102 -5.17 2.52 -1.93
C ILE A 102 -3.71 2.16 -2.28
N THR A 103 -2.92 3.14 -2.73
CA THR A 103 -1.54 2.87 -3.16
C THR A 103 -0.63 2.52 -2.00
N PHE A 104 -0.79 3.15 -0.83
CA PHE A 104 -0.06 2.76 0.38
C PHE A 104 -0.43 1.34 0.83
N ILE A 105 -1.73 0.99 0.83
CA ILE A 105 -2.17 -0.38 1.17
C ILE A 105 -1.55 -1.40 0.20
N MET A 106 -1.62 -1.15 -1.11
CA MET A 106 -1.05 -2.03 -2.13
C MET A 106 0.46 -2.21 -1.93
N PHE A 107 1.17 -1.10 -1.71
CA PHE A 107 2.62 -1.13 -1.53
C PHE A 107 2.99 -1.88 -0.25
N GLU A 108 2.39 -1.55 0.89
CA GLU A 108 2.66 -2.20 2.17
C GLU A 108 2.28 -3.69 2.17
N ALA A 109 1.22 -4.08 1.47
CA ALA A 109 0.84 -5.48 1.32
C ALA A 109 1.97 -6.35 0.75
N ALA A 110 2.77 -5.82 -0.18
CA ALA A 110 3.93 -6.54 -0.72
C ALA A 110 5.05 -6.74 0.32
N TYR A 111 5.27 -5.77 1.21
CA TYR A 111 6.25 -5.90 2.29
C TYR A 111 5.76 -6.83 3.40
N PHE A 112 4.50 -6.69 3.83
CA PHE A 112 3.89 -7.60 4.79
C PHE A 112 3.82 -9.03 4.29
N CYS A 113 3.60 -9.25 2.98
CA CYS A 113 3.67 -10.57 2.37
C CYS A 113 5.02 -11.26 2.65
N GLU A 114 6.13 -10.57 2.42
CA GLU A 114 7.46 -11.14 2.67
C GLU A 114 7.74 -11.34 4.16
N ILE A 115 7.30 -10.42 5.03
CA ILE A 115 7.45 -10.55 6.49
C ILE A 115 6.69 -11.78 6.99
N MET A 116 5.42 -11.94 6.60
CA MET A 116 4.59 -13.07 7.01
C MET A 116 5.13 -14.39 6.44
N ARG A 117 5.53 -14.41 5.16
CA ARG A 117 6.14 -15.58 4.52
C ARG A 117 7.42 -16.01 5.23
N ALA A 118 8.31 -15.08 5.53
CA ALA A 118 9.54 -15.35 6.27
C ALA A 118 9.24 -15.84 7.70
N GLY A 119 8.26 -15.24 8.37
CA GLY A 119 7.79 -15.66 9.68
C GLY A 119 7.31 -17.11 9.69
N ILE A 120 6.44 -17.49 8.75
CA ILE A 120 5.94 -18.87 8.61
C ILE A 120 7.08 -19.85 8.31
N GLN A 121 7.99 -19.50 7.41
CA GLN A 121 9.11 -20.37 7.03
C GLN A 121 10.19 -20.50 8.12
N SER A 122 10.22 -19.60 9.10
CA SER A 122 11.16 -19.67 10.22
C SER A 122 10.85 -20.79 11.22
N ILE A 123 9.64 -21.37 11.16
CA ILE A 123 9.21 -22.44 12.06
C ILE A 123 9.93 -23.76 11.69
N PRO A 124 10.63 -24.41 12.64
CA PRO A 124 11.28 -25.69 12.39
C PRO A 124 10.29 -26.76 11.92
N LYS A 125 10.66 -27.54 10.89
CA LYS A 125 9.79 -28.57 10.30
C LYS A 125 9.28 -29.61 11.30
N GLY A 126 10.03 -29.88 12.38
CA GLY A 126 9.62 -30.81 13.43
C GLY A 126 8.41 -30.34 14.26
N GLN A 127 8.16 -29.02 14.33
CA GLN A 127 7.04 -28.44 15.07
C GLN A 127 5.72 -28.41 14.27
N VAL A 128 5.78 -28.57 12.95
CA VAL A 128 4.60 -28.51 12.06
C VAL A 128 3.81 -29.82 12.07
N ASN A 129 4.45 -30.94 12.43
CA ASN A 129 3.87 -32.29 12.43
C ASN A 129 3.77 -32.92 13.84
N SER A 130 3.92 -32.13 14.90
CA SER A 130 3.78 -32.59 16.30
C SER A 130 2.32 -32.56 16.75
#